data_AF-A0A8T5A9A7-F1
#
_entry.id   AF-A0A8T5A9A7-F1
#
_cell.length_a   1.000
_cell.length_b   1.000
_cell.length_c   1.000
_cell.angle_alpha   90.00
_cell.angle_beta   90.00
_cell.angle_gamma   90.00
#
_symmetry.space_group_name_H-M   'P 1'
#
loop_
_entity.id
_entity.type
_entity.pdbx_description
1 polymer ?
#
loop_
_entity_poly.entity_id
_entity_poly.type
_entity_poly.pdbx_seq_one_letter_code
_entity_poly.pdbx_strand_id
1 'polypeptide(L)' 'MLMLSWAVKRRRLKCGGLIMLGPIPIIFGTDKETVRTLIILSIILMIIMLAFFIVVILL' A
#
# COMPACT_ATOMS: atom_id res chain seq x y z
N MET A 1 -39.84 -8.01 27.34
CA MET A 1 -39.02 -9.03 26.66
C MET A 1 -38.20 -8.31 25.60
N LEU A 2 -36.91 -8.21 25.86
CA LEU A 2 -36.00 -7.24 25.28
C LEU A 2 -35.69 -7.52 23.80
N MET A 3 -36.15 -6.64 22.91
CA MET A 3 -35.50 -6.47 21.60
C MET A 3 -34.23 -5.65 21.81
N LEU A 4 -33.11 -6.32 22.10
CA LEU A 4 -31.79 -5.72 21.95
C LEU A 4 -31.58 -5.44 20.46
N SER A 5 -31.78 -4.18 20.07
CA SER A 5 -31.32 -3.67 18.80
C SER A 5 -29.79 -3.67 18.81
N TRP A 6 -29.21 -4.75 18.30
CA TRP A 6 -27.78 -4.84 18.05
C TRP A 6 -27.44 -3.94 16.86
N ALA A 7 -26.92 -2.76 17.15
CA ALA A 7 -26.36 -1.87 16.14
C ALA A 7 -25.07 -2.52 15.57
N VAL A 8 -25.19 -3.20 14.43
CA VAL A 8 -24.03 -3.71 13.68
C VAL A 8 -23.28 -2.52 13.08
N LYS A 9 -22.25 -2.05 13.79
CA LYS A 9 -21.35 -1.00 13.33
C LYS A 9 -20.51 -1.54 12.17
N ARG A 10 -20.92 -1.27 10.93
CA ARG A 10 -20.09 -1.57 9.74
C ARG A 10 -18.82 -0.72 9.79
N ARG A 11 -17.73 -1.28 10.30
CA ARG A 11 -16.40 -0.66 10.16
C ARG A 11 -16.05 -0.67 8.68
N ARG A 12 -15.83 0.52 8.10
CA ARG A 12 -15.23 0.66 6.77
C ARG A 12 -13.80 0.13 6.89
N LEU A 13 -13.57 -1.09 6.40
CA LEU A 13 -12.22 -1.64 6.33
C LEU A 13 -11.40 -0.76 5.38
N LYS A 14 -10.38 -0.10 5.91
CA LYS A 14 -9.40 0.65 5.12
C LYS A 14 -8.42 -0.36 4.54
N CYS A 15 -8.69 -0.84 3.33
CA CYS A 15 -7.78 -1.73 2.62
C CYS A 15 -7.00 -0.93 1.57
N GLY A 16 -5.72 -1.22 1.43
CA GLY A 16 -4.85 -0.65 0.41
C GLY A 16 -3.80 -1.68 0.04
N GLY A 17 -3.32 -1.62 -1.20
CA GLY A 17 -2.34 -2.52 -1.77
C GLY A 17 -1.35 -1.77 -2.66
N LEU A 18 -0.17 -2.35 -2.81
CA LEU A 18 0.88 -1.91 -3.71
C LEU A 18 1.19 -3.07 -4.65
N ILE A 19 1.16 -2.82 -5.95
CA ILE A 19 1.53 -3.79 -6.99
C ILE A 19 2.75 -3.23 -7.72
N MET A 20 3.85 -3.96 -7.73
CA MET A 20 5.04 -3.61 -8.53
C MET A 20 4.92 -4.29 -9.91
N LEU A 21 4.72 -3.50 -10.97
CA LEU A 21 4.80 -3.99 -12.36
C LEU A 21 6.18 -3.62 -12.93
N GLY A 22 7.14 -4.54 -12.78
CA GLY A 22 8.55 -4.20 -13.00
C GLY A 22 8.99 -3.08 -12.03
N PRO A 23 9.85 -2.12 -12.43
CA PRO A 23 10.26 -1.01 -11.58
C PRO A 23 9.17 0.06 -11.38
N ILE A 24 7.96 -0.15 -11.91
CA ILE A 24 6.84 0.80 -11.82
C ILE A 24 5.91 0.39 -10.67
N PRO A 25 5.91 1.10 -9.52
CA PRO A 25 4.96 0.85 -8.44
C PRO A 25 3.57 1.40 -8.76
N ILE A 26 2.53 0.59 -8.57
CA ILE A 26 1.11 0.97 -8.69
C ILE A 26 0.45 0.87 -7.32
N ILE A 27 -0.05 1.99 -6.80
CA ILE A 27 -0.59 2.09 -5.44
C ILE A 27 -2.11 2.20 -5.52
N PHE A 28 -2.80 1.31 -4.82
CA PHE A 28 -4.25 1.34 -4.64
C PHE A 28 -4.55 1.52 -3.16
N GLY A 29 -5.39 2.47 -2.80
CA GLY A 29 -5.78 2.59 -1.40
C GLY A 29 -7.15 3.23 -1.22
N THR A 30 -7.87 2.69 -0.25
CA THR A 30 -9.21 3.15 0.12
C THR A 30 -9.16 4.40 1.00
N ASP A 31 -8.00 4.70 1.60
CA ASP A 31 -7.83 5.80 2.55
C ASP A 31 -6.52 6.56 2.34
N LYS A 32 -6.57 7.89 2.46
CA LYS A 32 -5.43 8.78 2.21
C LYS A 32 -4.22 8.49 3.10
N GLU A 33 -4.44 8.07 4.34
CA GLU A 33 -3.34 7.74 5.23
C GLU A 33 -2.63 6.45 4.80
N THR A 34 -3.40 5.42 4.44
CA THR A 34 -2.85 4.16 3.92
C THR A 34 -2.09 4.39 2.61
N VAL A 35 -2.64 5.21 1.70
CA VAL A 35 -1.97 5.57 0.45
C VAL A 35 -0.66 6.30 0.71
N ARG A 36 -0.62 7.25 1.66
CA ARG A 36 0.59 8.01 1.99
C ARG A 36 1.72 7.10 2.49
N THR A 37 1.42 6.16 3.37
CA THR A 37 2.41 5.19 3.87
C THR A 37 2.90 4.29 2.74
N LEU A 38 1.99 3.81 1.89
CA LEU A 38 2.34 2.97 0.74
C LEU A 38 3.20 3.72 -0.28
N ILE A 39 2.95 5.01 -0.53
CA ILE A 39 3.78 5.84 -1.42
C ILE A 39 5.22 5.89 -0.91
N ILE A 40 5.42 6.21 0.37
CA ILE A 40 6.77 6.33 0.96
C ILE A 40 7.50 4.98 0.86
N LEU A 41 6.82 3.89 1.22
CA LEU A 41 7.38 2.55 1.15
C LEU A 41 7.77 2.17 -0.29
N SER A 42 6.90 2.50 -1.27
CA SER A 42 7.13 2.22 -2.69
C SER A 42 8.35 2.96 -3.23
N ILE A 43 8.54 4.23 -2.86
CA ILE A 43 9.67 5.04 -3.30
C ILE A 43 10.98 4.47 -2.75
N ILE A 44 11.01 4.11 -1.47
CA ILE A 44 12.20 3.49 -0.86
C ILE A 44 12.56 2.21 -1.61
N LEU A 45 11.57 1.34 -1.85
CA LEU A 45 11.79 0.07 -2.54
C LEU A 45 12.23 0.27 -4.01
N MET A 46 11.67 1.28 -4.68
CA MET A 46 12.07 1.67 -6.04
C MET A 46 13.53 2.12 -6.09
N ILE A 47 13.98 2.95 -5.14
CA ILE A 47 15.37 3.40 -5.08
C ILE A 47 16.33 2.23 -4.87
N ILE A 48 16.01 1.31 -3.95
CA ILE A 48 16.81 0.11 -3.70
C ILE A 48 16.93 -0.73 -4.97
N MET A 49 15.81 -0.93 -5.67
CA MET A 49 15.77 -1.70 -6.90
C MET A 49 16.60 -1.03 -8.02
N LEU A 50 16.49 0.30 -8.16
CA LEU A 50 17.29 1.08 -9.12
C LEU A 50 18.79 1.00 -8.81
N ALA A 51 19.17 1.14 -7.54
CA ALA A 51 20.55 1.01 -7.11
C ALA A 51 21.10 -0.39 -7.42
N PHE A 52 20.32 -1.44 -7.15
CA PHE A 52 20.69 -2.82 -7.49
C PHE A 52 20.90 -3.00 -8.99
N PHE A 53 19.99 -2.49 -9.83
CA PHE A 53 20.13 -2.54 -11.28
C PHE A 53 21.39 -1.82 -11.78
N ILE A 54 21.67 -0.62 -11.25
CA ILE A 54 22.86 0.15 -11.61
C ILE A 54 24.13 -0.61 -11.23
N VAL A 55 24.19 -1.17 -10.00
CA VAL A 55 25.35 -1.95 -9.54
C VAL A 55 25.56 -3.17 -10.43
N VAL A 56 24.51 -3.93 -10.74
CA VAL A 56 24.62 -5.13 -11.59
C VAL A 56 25.01 -4.80 -13.03
N ILE A 57 24.59 -3.66 -13.58
CA ILE A 57 24.96 -3.24 -14.93
C ILE A 57 26.41 -2.75 -15.01
N LEU A 58 26.91 -2.10 -13.95
CA LEU A 58 28.23 -1.49 -13.93
C LEU A 58 29.34 -2.48 -13.56
N LEU A 59 29.01 -3.52 -12.79
CA LEU A 59 29.92 -4.58 -12.35
C LEU A 59 30.13 -5.64 -13.43
#